data_AF-A0AA41CR61-F1
#
_entry.id   AF-A0AA41CR61-F1
#
_cell.length_a   1.000
_cell.length_b   1.000
_cell.length_c   1.000
_cell.angle_alpha   90.00
_cell.angle_beta   90.00
_cell.angle_gamma   90.00
#
_symmetry.space_group_name_H-M   'P 1'
#
loop_
_entity.id
_entity.type
_entity.pdbx_description
1 polymer ?
#
loop_
_entity_poly.entity_id
_entity_poly.type
_entity_poly.pdbx_seq_one_letter_code
_entity_poly.pdbx_strand_id
1 'polypeptide(L)'
;MKTIRFKMTPTEIKAGRQKVFSWQTQSLQATYLAVTEWLCHEAEIEQVIIVNEGLKEQNRVIWRLVTEVWPHAWMVRLNLSVAIAGQSQKDLLEDAIWTRRTGNAISIADGPDLACGWTLSVGQERLLIKPAPGEIWLAVEDMRWGCHLTSYEHQLTNGDWLSVSMCVLREFETGRPIARRLTITGTATMQLCVPATDVDYIETNGLVQVTNEQGLITHKPINGRPLTVVQFFLTESRCRFDVLASQNQARWREFWEQFQLNATKEFGWLRNARWTLYRCRQTLSESDFSRLLHAAPTDMTGDFYQSVPDGDGPHRISGLLKWLSGGYLSNDQFVLQGTPAKPILGQWCFSLVGAEALRLDFEVAAGKMRVRPTRTMTVKTQTHEIVCRRQKYTTIWKSL
;
A
#
# COMPACT_ATOMS: atom_id res chain seq x y z
N MET A 1 -16.28 -23.72 10.44
CA MET A 1 -15.13 -22.91 10.91
C MET A 1 -13.84 -23.70 10.79
N LYS A 2 -13.11 -23.58 9.66
CA LYS A 2 -11.91 -24.39 9.37
C LYS A 2 -10.64 -23.54 9.45
N THR A 3 -9.69 -23.97 10.27
CA THR A 3 -8.32 -23.44 10.27
C THR A 3 -7.41 -24.39 9.50
N ILE A 4 -6.70 -23.87 8.50
CA ILE A 4 -5.76 -24.63 7.68
C ILE A 4 -4.34 -24.27 8.08
N ARG A 5 -3.48 -25.29 8.26
CA ARG A 5 -2.05 -25.10 8.51
C ARG A 5 -1.24 -25.55 7.31
N PHE A 6 -0.60 -24.61 6.61
CA PHE A 6 0.41 -24.92 5.60
C PHE A 6 1.77 -25.04 6.25
N LYS A 7 2.31 -26.26 6.23
CA LYS A 7 3.68 -26.56 6.63
C LYS A 7 4.57 -26.46 5.41
N MET A 8 5.52 -25.53 5.47
CA MET A 8 6.46 -25.26 4.39
C MET A 8 7.78 -25.95 4.69
N THR A 9 8.10 -27.02 3.96
CA THR A 9 9.40 -27.69 4.01
C THR A 9 10.25 -27.25 2.82
N PRO A 10 11.54 -27.64 2.74
CA PRO A 10 12.37 -27.34 1.59
C PRO A 10 11.97 -28.03 0.28
N THR A 11 11.19 -29.12 0.35
CA THR A 11 10.84 -29.94 -0.82
C THR A 11 9.35 -29.88 -1.16
N GLU A 12 8.48 -29.57 -0.20
CA GLU A 12 7.03 -29.61 -0.41
C GLU A 12 6.24 -28.68 0.51
N ILE A 13 4.97 -28.47 0.13
CA ILE A 13 3.95 -27.75 0.89
C ILE A 13 2.90 -28.76 1.35
N LYS A 14 2.63 -28.80 2.65
CA LYS A 14 1.62 -29.70 3.26
C LYS A 14 0.50 -28.91 3.93
N ALA A 15 -0.75 -29.28 3.70
CA ALA A 15 -1.90 -28.82 4.46
C ALA A 15 -2.19 -29.86 5.54
N GLY A 16 -1.81 -29.56 6.78
CA GLY A 16 -1.84 -30.56 7.86
C GLY A 16 -0.89 -31.73 7.58
N ARG A 17 -1.42 -32.93 7.31
CA ARG A 17 -0.64 -34.13 6.94
C ARG A 17 -0.69 -34.44 5.44
N GLN A 18 -1.59 -33.82 4.69
CA GLN A 18 -1.74 -34.07 3.27
C GLN A 18 -0.72 -33.22 2.50
N LYS A 19 0.00 -33.86 1.58
CA LYS A 19 0.84 -33.16 0.61
C LYS A 19 -0.07 -32.41 -0.34
N VAL A 20 0.21 -31.13 -0.52
CA VAL A 20 -0.52 -30.27 -1.44
C VAL A 20 0.32 -30.06 -2.69
N PHE A 21 1.60 -29.68 -2.55
CA PHE A 21 2.48 -29.35 -3.67
C PHE A 21 3.95 -29.68 -3.42
N SER A 22 4.75 -29.79 -4.49
CA SER A 22 6.20 -29.96 -4.45
C SER A 22 6.89 -28.72 -5.03
N TRP A 23 7.93 -28.20 -4.37
CA TRP A 23 8.69 -27.05 -4.89
C TRP A 23 9.47 -27.39 -6.17
N GLN A 24 9.83 -28.66 -6.34
CA GLN A 24 10.70 -29.11 -7.42
C GLN A 24 9.98 -29.35 -8.75
N THR A 25 8.65 -29.36 -8.75
CA THR A 25 7.87 -29.78 -9.93
C THR A 25 7.53 -28.65 -10.89
N GLN A 26 7.53 -27.39 -10.43
CA GLN A 26 7.07 -26.24 -11.21
C GLN A 26 7.75 -24.94 -10.75
N SER A 27 7.58 -23.85 -11.50
CA SER A 27 8.02 -22.51 -11.08
C SER A 27 7.30 -22.04 -9.81
N LEU A 28 7.88 -21.04 -9.13
CA LEU A 28 7.29 -20.48 -7.92
C LEU A 28 5.90 -19.85 -8.18
N GLN A 29 5.71 -19.26 -9.36
CA GLN A 29 4.43 -18.73 -9.83
C GLN A 29 3.38 -19.83 -9.97
N ALA A 30 3.72 -20.92 -10.66
CA ALA A 30 2.80 -22.04 -10.83
C ALA A 30 2.43 -22.68 -9.48
N THR A 31 3.41 -22.77 -8.56
CA THR A 31 3.17 -23.23 -7.19
C THR A 31 2.19 -22.31 -6.44
N TYR A 32 2.35 -21.00 -6.52
CA TYR A 32 1.42 -20.03 -5.92
C TYR A 32 -0.01 -20.21 -6.45
N LEU A 33 -0.15 -20.30 -7.77
CA LEU A 33 -1.46 -20.45 -8.42
C LEU A 33 -2.16 -21.71 -7.93
N ALA A 34 -1.44 -22.82 -7.86
CA ALA A 34 -2.02 -24.09 -7.44
C ALA A 34 -2.43 -24.09 -5.96
N VAL A 35 -1.64 -23.48 -5.05
CA VAL A 35 -2.03 -23.31 -3.64
C VAL A 35 -3.24 -22.39 -3.51
N THR A 36 -3.28 -21.31 -4.28
CA THR A 36 -4.38 -20.34 -4.25
C THR A 36 -5.67 -20.95 -4.79
N GLU A 37 -5.59 -21.71 -5.89
CA GLU A 37 -6.73 -22.45 -6.44
C GLU A 37 -7.25 -23.47 -5.43
N TRP A 38 -6.37 -24.21 -4.75
CA TRP A 38 -6.76 -25.13 -3.69
C TRP A 38 -7.49 -24.42 -2.55
N LEU A 39 -7.01 -23.25 -2.12
CA LEU A 39 -7.68 -22.43 -1.10
C LEU A 39 -9.07 -21.96 -1.54
N CYS A 40 -9.28 -21.63 -2.82
CA CYS A 40 -10.59 -21.21 -3.33
C CYS A 40 -11.63 -22.35 -3.34
N HIS A 41 -11.19 -23.60 -3.52
CA HIS A 41 -12.09 -24.77 -3.58
C HIS A 41 -12.43 -25.33 -2.19
N GLU A 42 -11.72 -24.90 -1.15
CA GLU A 42 -11.93 -25.37 0.21
C GLU A 42 -13.00 -24.53 0.92
N ALA A 43 -14.14 -25.15 1.21
CA ALA A 43 -15.26 -24.50 1.87
C ALA A 43 -14.95 -24.14 3.34
N GLU A 44 -15.47 -22.99 3.78
CA GLU A 44 -15.47 -22.54 5.19
C GLU A 44 -14.08 -22.30 5.82
N ILE A 45 -13.07 -21.95 5.02
CA ILE A 45 -11.78 -21.50 5.58
C ILE A 45 -11.98 -20.14 6.24
N GLU A 46 -11.59 -20.07 7.50
CA GLU A 46 -11.56 -18.80 8.24
C GLU A 46 -10.15 -18.31 8.48
N GLN A 47 -9.21 -19.25 8.68
CA GLN A 47 -7.83 -18.90 8.94
C GLN A 47 -6.86 -19.84 8.24
N VAL A 48 -5.83 -19.24 7.65
CA VAL A 48 -4.64 -19.92 7.13
C VAL A 48 -3.48 -19.62 8.06
N ILE A 49 -2.74 -20.64 8.48
CA ILE A 49 -1.53 -20.51 9.28
C ILE A 49 -0.35 -21.08 8.49
N ILE A 50 0.64 -20.25 8.21
CA ILE A 50 1.89 -20.67 7.57
C ILE A 50 2.89 -21.06 8.66
N VAL A 51 3.46 -22.26 8.55
CA VAL A 51 4.40 -22.83 9.51
C VAL A 51 5.72 -23.09 8.81
N ASN A 52 6.82 -22.58 9.37
CA ASN A 52 8.16 -22.92 8.91
C ASN A 52 8.53 -24.33 9.40
N GLU A 53 8.79 -25.27 8.47
CA GLU A 53 9.35 -26.60 8.76
C GLU A 53 10.67 -26.79 7.99
N GLY A 54 11.56 -25.79 8.08
CA GLY A 54 12.91 -25.84 7.52
C GLY A 54 13.11 -25.09 6.21
N LEU A 55 12.03 -24.55 5.61
CA LEU A 55 12.13 -23.79 4.36
C LEU A 55 12.94 -22.50 4.55
N LYS A 56 12.74 -21.76 5.64
CA LYS A 56 13.45 -20.50 5.92
C LYS A 56 14.97 -20.69 5.95
N GLU A 57 15.41 -21.80 6.50
CA GLU A 57 16.83 -22.12 6.69
C GLU A 57 17.49 -22.49 5.35
N GLN A 58 16.79 -23.22 4.48
CA GLN A 58 17.33 -23.70 3.20
C GLN A 58 17.13 -22.71 2.05
N ASN A 59 16.03 -21.97 2.04
CA ASN A 59 15.72 -21.00 1.00
C ASN A 59 15.02 -19.76 1.58
N ARG A 60 15.82 -18.82 2.08
CA ARG A 60 15.36 -17.56 2.67
C ARG A 60 14.53 -16.71 1.70
N VAL A 61 14.83 -16.78 0.41
CA VAL A 61 14.13 -16.01 -0.62
C VAL A 61 12.72 -16.54 -0.81
N ILE A 62 12.55 -17.84 -1.03
CA ILE A 62 11.22 -18.45 -1.14
C ILE A 62 10.44 -18.25 0.16
N TRP A 63 11.07 -18.44 1.33
CA TRP A 63 10.43 -18.19 2.61
C TRP A 63 9.88 -16.76 2.70
N ARG A 64 10.70 -15.75 2.38
CA ARG A 64 10.27 -14.35 2.33
C ARG A 64 9.06 -14.18 1.42
N LEU A 65 9.08 -14.74 0.21
CA LEU A 65 7.99 -14.62 -0.75
C LEU A 65 6.68 -15.25 -0.24
N VAL A 66 6.73 -16.44 0.37
CA VAL A 66 5.53 -17.11 0.91
C VAL A 66 5.01 -16.48 2.19
N THR A 67 5.82 -15.67 2.90
CA THR A 67 5.39 -14.97 4.12
C THR A 67 5.03 -13.51 3.89
N GLU A 68 5.61 -12.86 2.89
CA GLU A 68 5.35 -11.45 2.63
C GLU A 68 4.32 -11.33 1.50
N VAL A 69 4.52 -12.00 0.36
CA VAL A 69 3.73 -11.79 -0.87
C VAL A 69 2.41 -12.56 -0.82
N TRP A 70 2.48 -13.88 -0.62
CA TRP A 70 1.29 -14.75 -0.68
C TRP A 70 0.24 -14.42 0.38
N PRO A 71 0.59 -14.20 1.67
CA PRO A 71 -0.39 -13.94 2.72
C PRO A 71 -1.17 -12.66 2.44
N HIS A 72 -0.46 -11.63 1.97
CA HIS A 72 -1.11 -10.38 1.59
C HIS A 72 -2.09 -10.60 0.44
N ALA A 73 -1.70 -11.33 -0.60
CA ALA A 73 -2.58 -11.63 -1.72
C ALA A 73 -3.83 -12.42 -1.27
N TRP A 74 -3.69 -13.41 -0.38
CA TRP A 74 -4.81 -14.20 0.14
C TRP A 74 -5.73 -13.39 1.05
N MET A 75 -5.17 -12.56 1.95
CA MET A 75 -5.98 -11.60 2.70
C MET A 75 -6.74 -10.71 1.72
N VAL A 76 -6.04 -9.99 0.85
CA VAL A 76 -6.64 -8.99 -0.04
C VAL A 76 -7.67 -9.56 -1.02
N ARG A 77 -7.40 -10.71 -1.64
CA ARG A 77 -8.22 -11.28 -2.73
C ARG A 77 -9.25 -12.30 -2.26
N LEU A 78 -8.89 -13.11 -1.27
CA LEU A 78 -9.74 -14.21 -0.80
C LEU A 78 -10.46 -13.87 0.52
N ASN A 79 -10.21 -12.68 1.10
CA ASN A 79 -10.75 -12.26 2.40
C ASN A 79 -10.42 -13.24 3.54
N LEU A 80 -9.29 -13.95 3.44
CA LEU A 80 -8.87 -14.95 4.42
C LEU A 80 -8.07 -14.31 5.56
N SER A 81 -8.30 -14.77 6.79
CA SER A 81 -7.42 -14.44 7.91
C SER A 81 -6.13 -15.23 7.75
N VAL A 82 -4.97 -14.58 7.66
CA VAL A 82 -3.67 -15.29 7.54
C VAL A 82 -2.81 -14.99 8.75
N ALA A 83 -2.12 -16.00 9.26
CA ALA A 83 -1.13 -15.89 10.32
C ALA A 83 0.13 -16.65 9.94
N ILE A 84 1.27 -16.18 10.42
CA ILE A 84 2.54 -16.90 10.32
C ILE A 84 2.88 -17.37 11.73
N ALA A 85 3.15 -18.65 11.90
CA ALA A 85 3.45 -19.23 13.20
C ALA A 85 4.65 -18.51 13.84
N GLY A 86 4.45 -17.97 15.05
CA GLY A 86 5.44 -17.17 15.76
C GLY A 86 5.49 -15.68 15.40
N GLN A 87 4.56 -15.18 14.57
CA GLN A 87 4.40 -13.75 14.27
C GLN A 87 3.01 -13.24 14.67
N SER A 88 2.95 -11.94 15.00
CA SER A 88 1.70 -11.26 15.31
C SER A 88 0.84 -11.13 14.06
N GLN A 89 -0.39 -11.63 14.11
CA GLN A 89 -1.37 -11.45 13.04
C GLN A 89 -1.76 -9.97 12.85
N LYS A 90 -1.71 -9.18 13.93
CA LYS A 90 -2.11 -7.77 13.91
C LYS A 90 -1.25 -6.96 12.92
N ASP A 91 0.04 -7.23 12.86
CA ASP A 91 0.99 -6.43 12.08
C ASP A 91 0.78 -6.68 10.57
N LEU A 92 0.53 -7.94 10.18
CA LEU A 92 0.17 -8.32 8.81
C LEU A 92 -1.15 -7.66 8.36
N LEU A 93 -2.13 -7.62 9.25
CA LEU A 93 -3.42 -6.97 8.98
C LEU A 93 -3.28 -5.45 8.86
N GLU A 94 -2.51 -4.83 9.75
CA GLU A 94 -2.21 -3.40 9.71
C GLU A 94 -1.46 -3.03 8.43
N ASP A 95 -0.47 -3.80 8.02
CA ASP A 95 0.19 -3.58 6.74
C ASP A 95 -0.76 -3.76 5.55
N ALA A 96 -1.65 -4.75 5.59
CA ALA A 96 -2.60 -5.00 4.49
C ALA A 96 -3.62 -3.87 4.27
N ILE A 97 -4.05 -3.18 5.34
CA ILE A 97 -4.98 -2.04 5.23
C ILE A 97 -4.31 -0.77 4.70
N TRP A 98 -2.98 -0.67 4.84
CA TRP A 98 -2.18 0.48 4.43
C TRP A 98 -1.48 0.29 3.10
N THR A 99 -1.35 -0.95 2.65
CA THR A 99 -0.62 -1.27 1.43
C THR A 99 -1.55 -1.79 0.35
N ARG A 100 -1.40 -1.21 -0.84
CA ARG A 100 -1.98 -1.78 -2.05
C ARG A 100 -0.87 -2.42 -2.86
N ARG A 101 -1.03 -3.70 -3.15
CA ARG A 101 -0.04 -4.44 -3.92
C ARG A 101 -0.50 -4.68 -5.34
N THR A 102 0.33 -4.27 -6.28
CA THR A 102 0.23 -4.59 -7.70
C THR A 102 1.47 -5.40 -8.01
N GLY A 103 1.35 -6.71 -8.16
CA GLY A 103 2.51 -7.57 -8.31
C GLY A 103 2.10 -8.89 -8.93
N ASN A 104 3.02 -9.47 -9.69
CA ASN A 104 2.84 -10.79 -10.26
C ASN A 104 3.36 -11.83 -9.30
N ALA A 105 2.41 -12.51 -8.68
CA ALA A 105 2.51 -13.96 -8.69
C ALA A 105 1.82 -14.57 -9.93
N ILE A 106 1.32 -13.78 -10.90
CA ILE A 106 0.37 -14.25 -11.95
C ILE A 106 0.64 -13.80 -13.40
N SER A 107 1.12 -12.58 -13.70
CA SER A 107 1.29 -12.16 -15.12
C SER A 107 2.56 -12.69 -15.78
N ILE A 108 2.37 -13.01 -17.05
CA ILE A 108 3.32 -13.61 -18.00
C ILE A 108 4.12 -12.48 -18.71
N ALA A 109 3.80 -11.21 -18.44
CA ALA A 109 4.45 -10.05 -19.02
C ALA A 109 5.62 -9.56 -18.15
N ASP A 110 6.59 -8.90 -18.78
CA ASP A 110 7.68 -8.18 -18.12
C ASP A 110 7.16 -7.30 -16.98
N GLY A 111 7.91 -7.24 -15.89
CA GLY A 111 7.63 -6.29 -14.81
C GLY A 111 7.92 -4.84 -15.22
N PRO A 112 7.55 -3.87 -14.37
CA PRO A 112 7.79 -2.46 -14.65
C PRO A 112 9.30 -2.19 -14.78
N ASP A 113 9.66 -1.37 -15.77
CA ASP A 113 11.02 -0.83 -15.88
C ASP A 113 11.27 0.18 -14.76
N LEU A 114 12.01 -0.23 -13.74
CA LEU A 114 12.22 0.57 -12.53
C LEU A 114 13.20 1.72 -12.77
N ALA A 115 14.13 1.53 -13.70
CA ALA A 115 15.18 2.48 -14.00
C ALA A 115 15.54 2.42 -15.49
N CYS A 116 14.63 2.93 -16.32
CA CYS A 116 14.83 3.01 -17.76
C CYS A 116 16.15 3.72 -18.09
N GLY A 117 16.95 3.11 -18.96
CA GLY A 117 18.30 3.60 -19.33
C GLY A 117 19.41 3.21 -18.36
N TRP A 118 19.11 2.59 -17.21
CA TRP A 118 20.12 2.06 -16.30
C TRP A 118 20.34 0.57 -16.59
N THR A 119 21.60 0.13 -16.58
CA THR A 119 21.94 -1.29 -16.77
C THR A 119 22.89 -1.76 -15.68
N LEU A 120 22.60 -2.93 -15.11
CA LEU A 120 23.44 -3.57 -14.10
C LEU A 120 24.30 -4.64 -14.74
N SER A 121 25.57 -4.68 -14.38
CA SER A 121 26.50 -5.75 -14.72
C SER A 121 26.94 -6.47 -13.46
N VAL A 122 26.81 -7.79 -13.47
CA VAL A 122 27.25 -8.69 -12.37
C VAL A 122 28.03 -9.83 -12.98
N GLY A 123 29.34 -9.86 -12.74
CA GLY A 123 30.24 -10.79 -13.44
C GLY A 123 30.19 -10.55 -14.95
N GLN A 124 29.78 -11.56 -15.72
CA GLN A 124 29.62 -11.48 -17.18
C GLN A 124 28.17 -11.18 -17.61
N GLU A 125 27.23 -11.13 -16.66
CA GLU A 125 25.82 -10.90 -16.95
C GLU A 125 25.52 -9.41 -17.02
N ARG A 126 24.74 -9.00 -18.03
CA ARG A 126 24.21 -7.66 -18.17
C ARG A 126 22.69 -7.71 -18.05
N LEU A 127 22.17 -7.01 -17.06
CA LEU A 127 20.80 -7.05 -16.61
C LEU A 127 20.16 -5.67 -16.72
N LEU A 128 18.87 -5.65 -17.07
CA LEU A 128 18.03 -4.47 -16.94
C LEU A 128 17.49 -4.39 -15.50
N ILE A 129 17.18 -3.19 -15.01
CA ILE A 129 16.54 -3.02 -13.70
C ILE A 129 15.02 -3.22 -13.84
N LYS A 130 14.63 -4.42 -14.28
CA LYS A 130 13.23 -4.85 -14.37
C LYS A 130 13.13 -6.35 -14.15
N PRO A 131 12.00 -6.84 -13.60
CA PRO A 131 11.73 -8.27 -13.51
C PRO A 131 11.62 -8.91 -14.91
N ALA A 132 12.28 -10.04 -15.11
CA ALA A 132 12.16 -10.84 -16.32
C ALA A 132 10.85 -11.67 -16.35
N PRO A 133 10.42 -12.19 -17.52
CA PRO A 133 9.27 -13.07 -17.61
C PRO A 133 9.39 -14.28 -16.67
N GLY A 134 8.37 -14.51 -15.84
CA GLY A 134 8.34 -15.61 -14.88
C GLY A 134 9.02 -15.32 -13.53
N GLU A 135 9.70 -14.18 -13.38
CA GLU A 135 10.18 -13.73 -12.08
C GLU A 135 9.05 -13.16 -11.23
N ILE A 136 9.08 -13.49 -9.94
CA ILE A 136 8.13 -12.92 -8.99
C ILE A 136 8.60 -11.54 -8.60
N TRP A 137 7.73 -10.58 -8.83
CA TRP A 137 7.93 -9.21 -8.40
C TRP A 137 6.70 -8.68 -7.67
N LEU A 138 6.97 -7.78 -6.74
CA LEU A 138 6.00 -7.16 -5.88
C LEU A 138 6.12 -5.65 -6.02
N ALA A 139 5.09 -4.97 -6.51
CA ALA A 139 4.97 -3.54 -6.29
C ALA A 139 3.91 -3.24 -5.22
N VAL A 140 4.22 -2.27 -4.38
CA VAL A 140 3.47 -1.90 -3.18
C VAL A 140 3.35 -0.38 -3.17
N GLU A 141 2.14 0.12 -3.23
CA GLU A 141 1.82 1.48 -2.79
C GLU A 141 1.55 1.45 -1.29
N ASP A 142 2.43 2.08 -0.50
CA ASP A 142 2.21 2.27 0.93
C ASP A 142 1.60 3.65 1.19
N MET A 143 0.31 3.64 1.50
CA MET A 143 -0.50 4.84 1.69
C MET A 143 -0.10 5.62 2.95
N ARG A 144 0.59 5.00 3.93
CA ARG A 144 1.08 5.70 5.14
C ARG A 144 2.19 6.70 4.83
N TRP A 145 2.95 6.42 3.79
CA TRP A 145 4.17 7.16 3.45
C TRP A 145 4.07 7.83 2.08
N GLY A 146 3.04 7.48 1.30
CA GLY A 146 2.87 7.85 -0.10
C GLY A 146 4.06 7.50 -0.96
N CYS A 147 4.52 6.26 -0.81
CA CYS A 147 5.62 5.72 -1.58
C CYS A 147 5.19 4.48 -2.37
N HIS A 148 5.88 4.27 -3.48
CA HIS A 148 5.76 3.09 -4.32
C HIS A 148 7.03 2.27 -4.19
N LEU A 149 6.94 1.07 -3.62
CA LEU A 149 8.05 0.14 -3.50
C LEU A 149 7.85 -0.99 -4.50
N THR A 150 8.78 -1.19 -5.43
CA THR A 150 8.82 -2.37 -6.28
C THR A 150 10.04 -3.21 -5.95
N SER A 151 9.86 -4.50 -5.72
CA SER A 151 10.94 -5.43 -5.40
C SER A 151 10.80 -6.71 -6.21
N TYR A 152 11.91 -7.26 -6.66
CA TYR A 152 11.98 -8.55 -7.33
C TYR A 152 13.27 -9.27 -6.97
N GLU A 153 13.26 -10.57 -7.18
CA GLU A 153 14.40 -11.45 -6.93
C GLU A 153 14.84 -12.02 -8.27
N HIS A 154 16.12 -11.87 -8.59
CA HIS A 154 16.71 -12.34 -9.84
C HIS A 154 17.73 -13.44 -9.55
N GLN A 155 17.62 -14.57 -10.25
CA GLN A 155 18.60 -15.66 -10.13
C GLN A 155 19.67 -15.51 -11.20
N LEU A 156 20.92 -15.37 -10.77
CA LEU A 156 22.08 -15.31 -11.64
C LEU A 156 22.39 -16.70 -12.23
N THR A 157 23.12 -16.73 -13.34
CA THR A 157 23.53 -17.97 -14.02
C THR A 157 24.36 -18.90 -13.15
N ASN A 158 25.10 -18.36 -12.18
CA ASN A 158 25.87 -19.12 -11.21
C ASN A 158 25.03 -19.71 -10.06
N GLY A 159 23.72 -19.45 -10.04
CA GLY A 159 22.78 -19.90 -9.02
C GLY A 159 22.61 -18.96 -7.83
N ASP A 160 23.39 -17.88 -7.73
CA ASP A 160 23.22 -16.85 -6.70
C ASP A 160 21.97 -16.00 -6.94
N TRP A 161 21.50 -15.31 -5.90
CA TRP A 161 20.33 -14.44 -5.97
C TRP A 161 20.70 -12.97 -5.77
N LEU A 162 20.06 -12.11 -6.58
CA LEU A 162 20.02 -10.67 -6.39
C LEU A 162 18.63 -10.25 -5.95
N SER A 163 18.55 -9.55 -4.81
CA SER A 163 17.33 -8.87 -4.38
C SER A 163 17.40 -7.42 -4.83
N VAL A 164 16.51 -7.04 -5.75
CA VAL A 164 16.43 -5.68 -6.30
C VAL A 164 15.18 -5.01 -5.76
N SER A 165 15.31 -3.80 -5.24
CA SER A 165 14.20 -3.02 -4.72
C SER A 165 14.31 -1.55 -5.13
N MET A 166 13.23 -0.96 -5.61
CA MET A 166 13.11 0.45 -5.96
C MET A 166 12.01 1.08 -5.11
N CYS A 167 12.36 2.04 -4.27
CA CYS A 167 11.39 2.86 -3.55
C CYS A 167 11.28 4.23 -4.23
N VAL A 168 10.12 4.56 -4.78
CA VAL A 168 9.81 5.87 -5.36
C VAL A 168 8.98 6.66 -4.35
N LEU A 169 9.52 7.78 -3.90
CA LEU A 169 8.78 8.77 -3.13
C LEU A 169 7.96 9.63 -4.10
N ARG A 170 6.68 9.80 -3.80
CA ARG A 170 5.78 10.68 -4.55
C ARG A 170 5.48 11.92 -3.74
N GLU A 171 5.43 13.05 -4.43
CA GLU A 171 4.96 14.31 -3.88
C GLU A 171 3.50 14.16 -3.42
N PHE A 172 3.18 14.80 -2.31
CA PHE A 172 1.92 14.64 -1.59
C PHE A 172 0.70 15.15 -2.37
N GLU A 173 0.83 16.24 -3.13
CA GLU A 173 -0.27 16.90 -3.86
C GLU A 173 -0.47 16.44 -5.30
N THR A 174 0.63 16.16 -5.98
CA THR A 174 0.66 15.90 -7.42
C THR A 174 0.91 14.43 -7.73
N GLY A 175 1.30 13.62 -6.73
CA GLY A 175 1.63 12.21 -6.90
C GLY A 175 2.86 11.97 -7.79
N ARG A 176 3.57 13.03 -8.19
CA ARG A 176 4.74 12.97 -9.06
C ARG A 176 5.94 12.43 -8.30
N PRO A 177 6.80 11.61 -8.93
CA PRO A 177 8.05 11.17 -8.31
C PRO A 177 8.93 12.36 -7.91
N ILE A 178 9.42 12.38 -6.68
CA ILE A 178 10.38 13.40 -6.18
C ILE A 178 11.77 12.82 -5.97
N ALA A 179 11.85 11.54 -5.60
CA ALA A 179 13.08 10.79 -5.52
C ALA A 179 12.79 9.31 -5.71
N ARG A 180 13.78 8.55 -6.18
CA ARG A 180 13.76 7.09 -6.16
C ARG A 180 15.04 6.53 -5.54
N ARG A 181 14.93 5.45 -4.80
CA ARG A 181 16.04 4.73 -4.18
C ARG A 181 16.06 3.29 -4.67
N LEU A 182 17.05 2.97 -5.49
CA LEU A 182 17.41 1.63 -5.88
C LEU A 182 18.28 1.01 -4.78
N THR A 183 17.94 -0.21 -4.37
CA THR A 183 18.71 -1.05 -3.45
C THR A 183 18.92 -2.40 -4.10
N ILE A 184 20.17 -2.82 -4.26
CA ILE A 184 20.53 -4.13 -4.80
C ILE A 184 21.35 -4.87 -3.76
N THR A 185 20.82 -6.02 -3.33
CA THR A 185 21.49 -6.92 -2.38
C THR A 185 21.95 -8.16 -3.10
N GLY A 186 23.21 -8.54 -2.89
CA GLY A 186 23.82 -9.71 -3.50
C GLY A 186 25.24 -9.90 -2.97
N THR A 187 25.87 -11.01 -3.37
CA THR A 187 27.23 -11.39 -2.94
C THR A 187 28.30 -10.98 -3.96
N ALA A 188 27.93 -10.84 -5.22
CA ALA A 188 28.83 -10.52 -6.33
C ALA A 188 29.14 -9.02 -6.45
N THR A 189 30.27 -8.70 -7.07
CA THR A 189 30.60 -7.31 -7.42
C THR A 189 29.65 -6.83 -8.51
N MET A 190 29.14 -5.61 -8.33
CA MET A 190 28.11 -5.00 -9.16
C MET A 190 28.65 -3.74 -9.81
N GLN A 191 28.27 -3.52 -11.05
CA GLN A 191 28.54 -2.29 -11.77
C GLN A 191 27.26 -1.78 -12.41
N LEU A 192 26.82 -0.60 -12.01
CA LEU A 192 25.61 0.03 -12.53
C LEU A 192 26.00 1.15 -13.48
N CYS A 193 25.59 1.04 -14.75
CA CYS A 193 25.71 2.11 -15.73
C CYS A 193 24.44 2.96 -15.70
N VAL A 194 24.61 4.28 -15.64
CA VAL A 194 23.54 5.28 -15.63
C VAL A 194 23.81 6.34 -16.71
N PRO A 195 22.77 7.02 -17.24
CA PRO A 195 22.97 8.16 -18.14
C PRO A 195 23.85 9.23 -17.51
N ALA A 196 24.76 9.85 -18.27
CA ALA A 196 25.61 10.93 -17.75
C ALA A 196 24.78 12.10 -17.17
N THR A 197 23.61 12.37 -17.74
CA THR A 197 22.66 13.40 -17.28
C THR A 197 22.09 13.14 -15.89
N ASP A 198 22.09 11.88 -15.43
CA ASP A 198 21.54 11.51 -14.12
C ASP A 198 22.57 11.65 -13.00
N VAL A 199 23.87 11.64 -13.32
CA VAL A 199 24.97 11.54 -12.32
C VAL A 199 24.92 12.68 -11.31
N ASP A 200 24.66 13.90 -11.77
CA ASP A 200 24.56 15.07 -10.90
C ASP A 200 23.35 15.02 -9.95
N TYR A 201 22.41 14.11 -10.17
CA TYR A 201 21.22 13.94 -9.36
C TYR A 201 21.25 12.64 -8.57
N ILE A 202 22.40 11.97 -8.50
CA ILE A 202 22.57 10.69 -7.82
C ILE A 202 23.35 10.83 -6.51
N GLU A 203 22.84 10.19 -5.45
CA GLU A 203 23.58 9.87 -4.22
C GLU A 203 23.76 8.35 -4.15
N THR A 204 24.99 7.87 -3.92
CA THR A 204 25.28 6.43 -3.90
C THR A 204 26.38 6.08 -2.91
N ASN A 205 26.35 4.84 -2.41
CA ASN A 205 27.44 4.26 -1.63
C ASN A 205 28.48 3.51 -2.50
N GLY A 206 28.28 3.43 -3.81
CA GLY A 206 29.24 2.88 -4.77
C GLY A 206 30.30 3.91 -5.21
N LEU A 207 31.40 3.42 -5.77
CA LEU A 207 32.43 4.26 -6.38
C LEU A 207 31.93 4.77 -7.73
N VAL A 208 31.90 6.09 -7.91
CA VAL A 208 31.42 6.75 -9.14
C VAL A 208 32.59 7.09 -10.06
N GLN A 209 32.48 6.73 -11.33
CA GLN A 209 33.34 7.18 -12.42
C GLN A 209 32.45 7.77 -13.53
N VAL A 210 32.86 8.88 -14.11
CA VAL A 210 32.04 9.60 -15.12
C VAL A 210 32.81 9.67 -16.42
N THR A 211 32.12 9.32 -17.51
CA THR A 211 32.58 9.53 -18.88
C THR A 211 31.62 10.49 -19.58
N ASN A 212 31.95 10.95 -20.80
CA ASN A 212 31.09 11.85 -21.56
C ASN A 212 29.72 11.25 -21.89
N GLU A 213 29.58 9.93 -21.90
CA GLU A 213 28.35 9.24 -22.30
C GLU A 213 27.59 8.64 -21.11
N GLN A 214 28.30 8.18 -20.08
CA GLN A 214 27.71 7.40 -18.98
C GLN A 214 28.41 7.67 -17.64
N GLY A 215 27.62 7.57 -16.57
CA GLY A 215 28.11 7.36 -15.21
C GLY A 215 28.21 5.88 -14.89
N LEU A 216 29.29 5.49 -14.23
CA LEU A 216 29.58 4.13 -13.81
C LEU A 216 29.66 4.07 -12.29
N ILE A 217 28.81 3.28 -11.66
CA ILE A 217 28.75 3.11 -10.21
C ILE A 217 29.18 1.68 -9.89
N THR A 218 30.38 1.50 -9.33
CA THR A 218 30.90 0.17 -8.97
C THR A 218 30.76 -0.08 -7.47
N HIS A 219 30.25 -1.24 -7.11
CA HIS A 219 30.04 -1.66 -5.73
C HIS A 219 30.52 -3.07 -5.50
N LYS A 220 31.36 -3.25 -4.49
CA LYS A 220 31.74 -4.57 -3.99
C LYS A 220 31.02 -4.79 -2.66
N PRO A 221 30.10 -5.75 -2.55
CA PRO A 221 29.43 -6.04 -1.28
C PRO A 221 30.46 -6.43 -0.22
N ILE A 222 30.54 -5.65 0.87
CA ILE A 222 31.35 -5.96 2.06
C ILE A 222 30.39 -6.21 3.22
N ASN A 223 30.53 -7.34 3.90
CA ASN A 223 29.67 -7.74 5.02
C ASN A 223 28.17 -7.71 4.68
N GLY A 224 27.80 -8.05 3.44
CA GLY A 224 26.40 -8.08 2.99
C GLY A 224 25.75 -6.70 2.82
N ARG A 225 26.51 -5.60 2.83
CA ARG A 225 25.95 -4.25 2.59
C ARG A 225 25.47 -4.12 1.14
N PRO A 226 24.21 -3.69 0.91
CA PRO A 226 23.67 -3.55 -0.43
C PRO A 226 24.25 -2.33 -1.15
N LEU A 227 24.23 -2.35 -2.48
CA LEU A 227 24.37 -1.15 -3.30
C LEU A 227 23.11 -0.31 -3.11
N THR A 228 23.26 0.96 -2.77
CA THR A 228 22.16 1.93 -2.67
C THR A 228 22.44 3.09 -3.59
N VAL A 229 21.51 3.38 -4.51
CA VAL A 229 21.57 4.50 -5.45
C VAL A 229 20.27 5.27 -5.36
N VAL A 230 20.35 6.54 -5.01
CA VAL A 230 19.23 7.47 -4.94
C VAL A 230 19.32 8.41 -6.13
N GLN A 231 18.22 8.62 -6.85
CA GLN A 231 18.08 9.69 -7.84
C GLN A 231 17.01 10.69 -7.38
N PHE A 232 17.31 11.98 -7.49
CA PHE A 232 16.38 13.07 -7.19
C PHE A 232 15.81 13.65 -8.49
N PHE A 233 14.49 13.89 -8.54
CA PHE A 233 13.83 14.34 -9.77
C PHE A 233 13.67 15.86 -9.84
N LEU A 234 13.41 16.55 -8.72
CA LEU A 234 13.31 18.01 -8.67
C LEU A 234 13.49 18.49 -7.21
N THR A 235 14.62 19.10 -6.87
CA THR A 235 14.74 20.02 -5.72
C THR A 235 15.86 21.04 -5.98
N GLU A 236 15.57 22.32 -5.76
CA GLU A 236 16.55 23.43 -5.85
C GLU A 236 17.67 23.32 -4.80
N SER A 237 17.46 22.49 -3.77
CA SER A 237 18.47 22.10 -2.80
C SER A 237 18.56 20.58 -2.69
N ARG A 238 19.72 19.99 -3.01
CA ARG A 238 20.01 18.57 -2.78
C ARG A 238 19.85 18.27 -1.29
N CYS A 239 18.76 17.61 -0.92
CA CYS A 239 18.51 17.11 0.43
C CYS A 239 18.61 15.58 0.41
N ARG A 240 19.13 14.99 1.49
CA ARG A 240 19.26 13.53 1.59
C ARG A 240 17.91 12.85 1.47
N PHE A 241 17.87 11.66 0.86
CA PHE A 241 16.64 10.87 0.68
C PHE A 241 15.85 10.70 1.99
N ASP A 242 16.54 10.38 3.08
CA ASP A 242 15.90 10.12 4.38
C ASP A 242 15.20 11.37 4.94
N VAL A 243 15.72 12.57 4.63
CA VAL A 243 15.10 13.84 5.03
C VAL A 243 13.82 14.06 4.23
N LEU A 244 13.87 13.88 2.91
CA LEU A 244 12.68 13.95 2.04
C LEU A 244 11.62 12.93 2.45
N ALA A 245 12.02 11.69 2.71
CA ALA A 245 11.12 10.63 3.15
C ALA A 245 10.44 11.01 4.47
N SER A 246 11.19 11.55 5.43
CA SER A 246 10.67 11.96 6.73
C SER A 246 9.69 13.14 6.62
N GLN A 247 10.01 14.13 5.78
CA GLN A 247 9.11 15.26 5.51
C GLN A 247 7.81 14.79 4.85
N ASN A 248 7.90 13.92 3.84
CA ASN A 248 6.72 13.37 3.18
C ASN A 248 5.87 12.54 4.15
N GLN A 249 6.51 11.73 5.00
CA GLN A 249 5.83 10.97 6.04
C GLN A 249 5.07 11.88 7.00
N ALA A 250 5.65 13.00 7.43
CA ALA A 250 4.97 13.94 8.32
C ALA A 250 3.66 14.47 7.71
N ARG A 251 3.69 14.87 6.43
CA ARG A 251 2.49 15.33 5.69
C ARG A 251 1.42 14.24 5.59
N TRP A 252 1.82 13.00 5.28
CA TRP A 252 0.89 11.87 5.24
C TRP A 252 0.32 11.54 6.62
N ARG A 253 1.12 11.64 7.68
CA ARG A 253 0.65 11.43 9.05
C ARG A 253 -0.41 12.46 9.43
N GLU A 254 -0.14 13.74 9.20
CA GLU A 254 -1.08 14.84 9.45
C GLU A 254 -2.39 14.66 8.66
N PHE A 255 -2.31 14.19 7.42
CA PHE A 255 -3.49 13.84 6.62
C PHE A 255 -4.29 12.69 7.24
N TRP A 256 -3.64 11.59 7.60
CA TRP A 256 -4.31 10.42 8.15
C TRP A 256 -4.86 10.65 9.56
N GLU A 257 -4.31 11.58 10.33
CA GLU A 257 -4.89 12.03 11.60
C GLU A 257 -6.29 12.66 11.44
N GLN A 258 -6.58 13.22 10.26
CA GLN A 258 -7.91 13.74 9.93
C GLN A 258 -8.91 12.64 9.57
N PHE A 259 -8.44 11.44 9.20
CA PHE A 259 -9.26 10.31 8.74
C PHE A 259 -8.88 9.02 9.46
N GLN A 260 -9.33 8.88 10.70
CA GLN A 260 -9.17 7.68 11.52
C GLN A 260 -10.26 6.68 11.20
N LEU A 261 -10.03 5.90 10.14
CA LEU A 261 -10.93 4.86 9.71
C LEU A 261 -10.55 3.51 10.35
N ASN A 262 -11.44 2.91 11.15
CA ASN A 262 -11.26 1.60 11.79
C ASN A 262 -12.44 0.65 11.50
N ALA A 263 -12.14 -0.52 10.93
CA ALA A 263 -13.08 -1.61 10.72
C ALA A 263 -12.74 -2.80 11.62
N THR A 264 -13.75 -3.46 12.20
CA THR A 264 -13.51 -4.61 13.09
C THR A 264 -13.42 -5.96 12.37
N LYS A 265 -13.96 -6.09 11.15
CA LYS A 265 -13.99 -7.36 10.39
C LYS A 265 -13.79 -7.27 8.87
N GLU A 266 -13.86 -6.07 8.28
CA GLU A 266 -13.88 -5.90 6.81
C GLU A 266 -12.71 -5.04 6.31
N PHE A 267 -11.51 -5.60 6.36
CA PHE A 267 -10.29 -4.87 5.95
C PHE A 267 -10.30 -4.49 4.46
N GLY A 268 -11.00 -5.24 3.60
CA GLY A 268 -11.16 -4.88 2.19
C GLY A 268 -11.80 -3.51 2.00
N TRP A 269 -12.85 -3.20 2.78
CA TRP A 269 -13.50 -1.90 2.76
C TRP A 269 -12.57 -0.81 3.27
N LEU A 270 -11.93 -1.04 4.43
CA LEU A 270 -11.01 -0.08 5.04
C LEU A 270 -9.86 0.29 4.10
N ARG A 271 -9.29 -0.71 3.42
CA ARG A 271 -8.25 -0.52 2.41
C ARG A 271 -8.76 0.29 1.22
N ASN A 272 -9.96 0.01 0.71
CA ASN A 272 -10.54 0.72 -0.44
C ASN A 272 -10.87 2.18 -0.10
N ALA A 273 -11.37 2.46 1.11
CA ALA A 273 -11.62 3.81 1.59
C ALA A 273 -10.31 4.61 1.71
N ARG A 274 -9.28 4.03 2.34
CA ARG A 274 -7.95 4.64 2.42
C ARG A 274 -7.34 4.85 1.04
N TRP A 275 -7.46 3.88 0.14
CA TRP A 275 -6.96 4.03 -1.23
C TRP A 275 -7.63 5.19 -1.96
N THR A 276 -8.94 5.34 -1.80
CA THR A 276 -9.71 6.43 -2.40
C THR A 276 -9.23 7.79 -1.89
N LEU A 277 -9.11 7.94 -0.56
CA LEU A 277 -8.58 9.16 0.07
C LEU A 277 -7.14 9.47 -0.38
N TYR A 278 -6.28 8.45 -0.36
CA TYR A 278 -4.88 8.54 -0.80
C TYR A 278 -4.77 9.03 -2.24
N ARG A 279 -5.47 8.39 -3.17
CA ARG A 279 -5.40 8.71 -4.60
C ARG A 279 -5.92 10.10 -4.90
N CYS A 280 -7.05 10.48 -4.33
CA CYS A 280 -7.58 11.82 -4.53
C CYS A 280 -6.64 12.87 -3.95
N ARG A 281 -6.02 12.62 -2.79
CA ARG A 281 -5.04 13.56 -2.24
C ARG A 281 -3.84 13.73 -3.18
N GLN A 282 -3.39 12.67 -3.84
CA GLN A 282 -2.30 12.72 -4.83
C GLN A 282 -2.67 13.34 -6.18
N THR A 283 -3.95 13.47 -6.50
CA THR A 283 -4.40 13.99 -7.82
C THR A 283 -4.99 15.38 -7.75
N LEU A 284 -5.39 15.82 -6.55
CA LEU A 284 -6.08 17.08 -6.34
C LEU A 284 -5.19 18.04 -5.56
N SER A 285 -5.26 19.32 -5.94
CA SER A 285 -4.73 20.39 -5.09
C SER A 285 -5.44 20.36 -3.72
N GLU A 286 -4.82 20.93 -2.68
CA GLU A 286 -5.47 21.06 -1.37
C GLU A 286 -6.83 21.75 -1.48
N SER A 287 -6.92 22.79 -2.33
CA SER A 287 -8.16 23.54 -2.56
C SER A 287 -9.25 22.71 -3.22
N ASP A 288 -8.90 21.85 -4.19
CA ASP A 288 -9.87 21.01 -4.89
C ASP A 288 -10.28 19.82 -4.02
N PHE A 289 -9.35 19.25 -3.25
CA PHE A 289 -9.64 18.23 -2.27
C PHE A 289 -10.60 18.76 -1.20
N SER A 290 -10.32 19.94 -0.65
CA SER A 290 -11.22 20.62 0.30
C SER A 290 -12.59 20.87 -0.31
N ARG A 291 -12.65 21.44 -1.52
CA ARG A 291 -13.93 21.67 -2.23
C ARG A 291 -14.73 20.39 -2.40
N LEU A 292 -14.07 19.28 -2.73
CA LEU A 292 -14.70 17.98 -2.87
C LEU A 292 -15.23 17.42 -1.55
N LEU A 293 -14.51 17.62 -0.44
CA LEU A 293 -14.97 17.25 0.90
C LEU A 293 -16.24 18.01 1.34
N HIS A 294 -16.47 19.20 0.79
CA HIS A 294 -17.63 20.04 1.08
C HIS A 294 -18.76 19.93 0.05
N ALA A 295 -18.55 19.21 -1.05
CA ALA A 295 -19.56 19.03 -2.08
C ALA A 295 -20.71 18.15 -1.57
N ALA A 296 -21.89 18.32 -2.17
CA ALA A 296 -23.02 17.45 -1.91
C ALA A 296 -22.66 15.99 -2.25
N PRO A 297 -22.90 15.02 -1.35
CA PRO A 297 -22.48 13.65 -1.56
C PRO A 297 -23.33 12.94 -2.63
N THR A 298 -22.70 12.32 -3.62
CA THR A 298 -23.40 11.54 -4.66
C THR A 298 -23.59 10.09 -4.24
N ASP A 299 -24.65 9.44 -4.73
CA ASP A 299 -24.80 7.99 -4.55
C ASP A 299 -23.67 7.25 -5.28
N MET A 300 -23.16 6.19 -4.64
CA MET A 300 -22.27 5.25 -5.33
C MET A 300 -23.12 4.29 -6.14
N THR A 301 -22.94 4.29 -7.46
CA THR A 301 -23.46 3.24 -8.34
C THR A 301 -22.47 2.08 -8.33
N GLY A 302 -22.85 0.92 -7.78
CA GLY A 302 -22.05 -0.31 -7.80
C GLY A 302 -21.49 -0.75 -6.44
N ASP A 303 -20.85 -1.92 -6.42
CA ASP A 303 -20.27 -2.51 -5.22
C ASP A 303 -18.86 -1.93 -4.96
N PHE A 304 -18.70 -1.20 -3.85
CA PHE A 304 -17.41 -0.67 -3.41
C PHE A 304 -16.38 -1.78 -3.16
N TYR A 305 -16.82 -3.02 -2.87
CA TYR A 305 -15.96 -4.21 -2.78
C TYR A 305 -15.33 -4.60 -4.11
N GLN A 306 -16.01 -4.34 -5.23
CA GLN A 306 -15.61 -4.78 -6.58
C GLN A 306 -15.10 -3.63 -7.46
N SER A 307 -15.12 -2.39 -6.96
CA SER A 307 -14.78 -1.21 -7.75
C SER A 307 -13.34 -1.24 -8.30
N VAL A 308 -13.21 -1.16 -9.63
CA VAL A 308 -11.91 -1.11 -10.31
C VAL A 308 -11.31 0.29 -10.16
N PRO A 309 -10.10 0.46 -9.61
CA PRO A 309 -9.72 1.75 -9.04
C PRO A 309 -9.30 2.85 -10.02
N ASP A 310 -9.30 2.59 -11.32
CA ASP A 310 -8.81 3.52 -12.33
C ASP A 310 -9.99 4.16 -13.06
N GLY A 311 -10.40 5.37 -12.67
CA GLY A 311 -11.41 6.13 -13.42
C GLY A 311 -12.07 7.31 -12.69
N ASP A 312 -12.63 7.09 -11.49
CA ASP A 312 -13.70 7.98 -10.98
C ASP A 312 -13.34 8.78 -9.71
N GLY A 313 -12.06 9.17 -9.54
CA GLY A 313 -11.52 9.73 -8.30
C GLY A 313 -12.47 10.66 -7.50
N PRO A 314 -12.97 11.76 -8.08
CA PRO A 314 -13.85 12.70 -7.38
C PRO A 314 -15.20 12.09 -6.94
N HIS A 315 -15.86 11.32 -7.80
CA HIS A 315 -17.16 10.70 -7.49
C HIS A 315 -17.06 9.71 -6.33
N ARG A 316 -15.92 9.02 -6.20
CA ARG A 316 -15.71 8.03 -5.14
C ARG A 316 -15.49 8.65 -3.78
N ILE A 317 -14.80 9.78 -3.67
CA ILE A 317 -14.75 10.50 -2.40
C ILE A 317 -16.13 11.02 -2.02
N SER A 318 -16.86 11.62 -2.96
CA SER A 318 -18.22 12.10 -2.70
C SER A 318 -19.12 10.96 -2.20
N GLY A 319 -19.04 9.79 -2.82
CA GLY A 319 -19.69 8.56 -2.37
C GLY A 319 -19.23 8.06 -1.00
N LEU A 320 -17.92 8.08 -0.72
CA LEU A 320 -17.37 7.73 0.60
C LEU A 320 -17.89 8.67 1.70
N LEU A 321 -17.98 9.98 1.43
CA LEU A 321 -18.53 10.96 2.37
C LEU A 321 -20.02 10.75 2.61
N LYS A 322 -20.78 10.41 1.55
CA LYS A 322 -22.19 10.02 1.69
C LYS A 322 -22.32 8.82 2.61
N TRP A 323 -21.47 7.82 2.38
CA TRP A 323 -21.48 6.59 3.15
C TRP A 323 -21.13 6.82 4.62
N LEU A 324 -20.08 7.62 4.89
CA LEU A 324 -19.60 7.91 6.25
C LEU A 324 -20.55 8.82 7.03
N SER A 325 -21.08 9.86 6.40
CA SER A 325 -21.71 10.98 7.11
C SER A 325 -23.17 11.23 6.75
N GLY A 326 -23.62 10.77 5.57
CA GLY A 326 -24.95 11.07 5.03
C GLY A 326 -25.18 12.55 4.68
N GLY A 327 -24.14 13.40 4.72
CA GLY A 327 -24.29 14.85 4.57
C GLY A 327 -23.01 15.55 4.13
N TYR A 328 -23.03 16.89 4.14
CA TYR A 328 -21.91 17.74 3.75
C TYR A 328 -21.89 19.04 4.56
N LEU A 329 -20.74 19.72 4.58
CA LEU A 329 -20.58 21.02 5.24
C LEU A 329 -20.78 22.15 4.22
N SER A 330 -21.63 23.12 4.55
CA SER A 330 -21.88 24.32 3.74
C SER A 330 -22.12 25.52 4.65
N ASN A 331 -21.38 26.62 4.44
CA ASN A 331 -21.54 27.88 5.19
C ASN A 331 -21.66 27.69 6.72
N ASP A 332 -20.70 26.99 7.32
CA ASP A 332 -20.65 26.66 8.75
C ASP A 332 -21.83 25.85 9.31
N GLN A 333 -22.61 25.23 8.42
CA GLN A 333 -23.68 24.31 8.75
C GLN A 333 -23.39 22.94 8.17
N PHE A 334 -23.64 21.88 8.94
CA PHE A 334 -23.62 20.53 8.40
C PHE A 334 -25.04 20.14 7.98
N VAL A 335 -25.22 19.88 6.69
CA VAL A 335 -26.50 19.52 6.09
C VAL A 335 -26.56 18.01 5.94
N LEU A 336 -27.38 17.36 6.76
CA LEU A 336 -27.65 15.93 6.73
C LEU A 336 -28.75 15.64 5.69
N GLN A 337 -28.37 15.03 4.57
CA GLN A 337 -29.28 14.69 3.48
C GLN A 337 -29.90 13.30 3.63
N GLY A 338 -29.25 12.40 4.36
CA GLY A 338 -29.73 11.05 4.62
C GLY A 338 -29.00 10.41 5.80
N THR A 339 -29.34 9.17 6.11
CA THR A 339 -28.56 8.39 7.08
C THR A 339 -27.27 7.88 6.42
N PRO A 340 -26.15 7.78 7.15
CA PRO A 340 -24.98 7.03 6.69
C PRO A 340 -25.38 5.66 6.14
N ALA A 341 -24.83 5.28 5.00
CA ALA A 341 -25.21 4.03 4.32
C ALA A 341 -24.67 2.81 5.09
N LYS A 342 -25.53 1.80 5.31
CA LYS A 342 -25.20 0.59 6.08
C LYS A 342 -24.33 -0.40 5.27
N PRO A 343 -23.56 -1.29 5.93
CA PRO A 343 -23.36 -1.40 7.38
C PRO A 343 -22.04 -0.75 7.82
N ILE A 344 -22.12 0.21 8.74
CA ILE A 344 -20.97 0.69 9.49
C ILE A 344 -20.55 -0.43 10.46
N LEU A 345 -19.63 -1.31 10.04
CA LEU A 345 -19.04 -2.36 10.86
C LEU A 345 -17.71 -1.87 11.46
N GLY A 346 -17.80 -0.93 12.40
CA GLY A 346 -16.63 -0.35 13.06
C GLY A 346 -16.88 1.02 13.68
N GLN A 347 -15.78 1.72 13.96
CA GLN A 347 -15.79 3.11 14.41
C GLN A 347 -15.00 3.94 13.41
N TRP A 348 -15.67 4.93 12.82
CA TRP A 348 -15.08 5.90 11.93
C TRP A 348 -14.97 7.22 12.66
N CYS A 349 -13.76 7.79 12.66
CA CYS A 349 -13.53 9.14 13.13
C CYS A 349 -12.92 9.94 11.97
N PHE A 350 -13.51 11.07 11.61
CA PHE A 350 -12.94 11.94 10.59
C PHE A 350 -13.25 13.40 10.88
N SER A 351 -12.48 14.31 10.28
CA SER A 351 -12.62 15.75 10.47
C SER A 351 -12.91 16.44 9.13
N LEU A 352 -13.85 17.38 9.12
CA LEU A 352 -14.05 18.31 8.00
C LEU A 352 -13.63 19.71 8.45
N VAL A 353 -12.81 20.41 7.66
CA VAL A 353 -12.35 21.77 7.95
C VAL A 353 -12.93 22.73 6.93
N GLY A 354 -13.84 23.61 7.36
CA GLY A 354 -14.45 24.63 6.52
C GLY A 354 -13.57 25.85 6.26
N ALA A 355 -14.08 26.79 5.45
CA ALA A 355 -13.36 27.96 4.94
C ALA A 355 -12.73 28.87 6.02
N GLU A 356 -13.34 28.97 7.21
CA GLU A 356 -12.78 29.75 8.34
C GLU A 356 -11.93 28.92 9.32
N ALA A 357 -11.30 27.83 8.84
CA ALA A 357 -10.62 26.84 9.68
C ALA A 357 -11.54 26.22 10.76
N LEU A 358 -12.86 26.25 10.53
CA LEU A 358 -13.84 25.60 11.38
C LEU A 358 -13.72 24.09 11.22
N ARG A 359 -13.33 23.38 12.27
CA ARG A 359 -13.18 21.94 12.25
C ARG A 359 -14.39 21.27 12.89
N LEU A 360 -14.94 20.29 12.19
CA LEU A 360 -16.03 19.43 12.64
C LEU A 360 -15.54 17.98 12.71
N ASP A 361 -15.43 17.46 13.92
CA ASP A 361 -15.04 16.06 14.14
C ASP A 361 -16.29 15.18 14.17
N PHE A 362 -16.23 14.05 13.48
CA PHE A 362 -17.27 13.04 13.43
C PHE A 362 -16.83 11.79 14.18
N GLU A 363 -17.74 11.20 14.93
CA GLU A 363 -17.65 9.82 15.44
C GLU A 363 -18.87 9.06 14.93
N VAL A 364 -18.64 8.09 14.05
CA VAL A 364 -19.68 7.29 13.42
C VAL A 364 -19.46 5.82 13.76
N ALA A 365 -20.45 5.19 14.37
CA ALA A 365 -20.44 3.78 14.72
C ALA A 365 -21.79 3.15 14.36
N ALA A 366 -21.88 1.82 14.47
CA ALA A 366 -23.12 1.09 14.20
C ALA A 366 -24.29 1.72 14.98
N GLY A 367 -25.25 2.29 14.24
CA GLY A 367 -26.45 2.87 14.83
C GLY A 367 -26.26 4.19 15.57
N LYS A 368 -25.12 4.89 15.45
CA LYS A 368 -24.90 6.18 16.13
C LYS A 368 -23.94 7.09 15.37
N MET A 369 -24.28 8.38 15.30
CA MET A 369 -23.39 9.43 14.83
C MET A 369 -23.34 10.58 15.84
N ARG A 370 -22.13 11.02 16.15
CA ARG A 370 -21.87 12.19 16.99
C ARG A 370 -20.95 13.16 16.26
N VAL A 371 -21.11 14.44 16.57
CA VAL A 371 -20.27 15.49 16.03
C VAL A 371 -19.74 16.39 17.13
N ARG A 372 -18.51 16.87 16.98
CA ARG A 372 -17.86 17.83 17.86
C ARG A 372 -17.24 18.97 17.04
N PRO A 373 -17.82 20.17 17.08
CA PRO A 373 -17.30 21.31 16.35
C PRO A 373 -16.30 22.14 17.18
N THR A 374 -15.33 22.80 16.54
CA THR A 374 -14.40 23.72 17.23
C THR A 374 -15.01 25.08 17.58
N ARG A 375 -16.18 25.42 17.02
CA ARG A 375 -17.07 26.53 17.41
C ARG A 375 -18.51 26.04 17.52
N THR A 376 -19.42 26.81 18.12
CA THR A 376 -20.84 26.42 18.11
C THR A 376 -21.35 26.45 16.66
N MET A 377 -22.03 25.39 16.25
CA MET A 377 -22.59 25.29 14.90
C MET A 377 -23.94 24.58 14.94
N THR A 378 -24.58 24.54 13.78
CA THR A 378 -25.86 23.89 13.63
C THR A 378 -25.80 22.76 12.61
N VAL A 379 -26.36 21.62 12.98
CA VAL A 379 -26.63 20.50 12.07
C VAL A 379 -28.09 20.59 11.60
N LYS A 380 -28.29 20.74 10.29
CA LYS A 380 -29.60 20.71 9.65
C LYS A 380 -29.91 19.31 9.18
N THR A 381 -31.01 18.75 9.64
CA THR A 381 -31.58 17.50 9.12
C THR A 381 -32.76 17.83 8.22
N GLN A 382 -33.32 16.84 7.53
CA GLN A 382 -34.53 17.04 6.72
C GLN A 382 -35.73 17.58 7.53
N THR A 383 -35.77 17.33 8.85
CA THR A 383 -36.94 17.62 9.69
C THR A 383 -36.67 18.55 10.86
N HIS A 384 -35.41 18.70 11.29
CA HIS A 384 -35.04 19.45 12.51
C HIS A 384 -33.67 20.11 12.39
N GLU A 385 -33.47 21.12 13.24
CA GLU A 385 -32.22 21.83 13.41
C GLU A 385 -31.61 21.51 14.79
N ILE A 386 -30.36 21.05 14.84
CA ILE A 386 -29.68 20.62 16.07
C ILE A 386 -28.49 21.53 16.35
N VAL A 387 -28.55 22.29 17.45
CA VAL A 387 -27.44 23.14 17.89
C VAL A 387 -26.35 22.29 18.56
N CYS A 388 -25.18 22.28 17.96
CA CYS A 388 -23.99 21.59 18.45
C CYS A 388 -23.04 22.58 19.12
N ARG A 389 -22.88 22.46 20.44
CA ARG A 389 -22.03 23.37 21.21
C ARG A 389 -20.55 23.10 20.96
N ARG A 390 -19.75 24.17 20.98
CA ARG A 390 -18.28 24.12 20.87
C ARG A 390 -17.66 23.03 21.76
N GLN A 391 -16.74 22.25 21.19
CA GLN A 391 -15.90 21.24 21.85
C GLN A 391 -16.66 20.14 22.61
N LYS A 392 -17.98 20.01 22.41
CA LYS A 392 -18.80 18.96 23.01
C LYS A 392 -19.36 18.06 21.92
N TYR A 393 -19.25 16.74 22.12
CA TYR A 393 -19.90 15.79 21.23
C TYR A 393 -21.42 15.80 21.42
N THR A 394 -22.13 16.12 20.34
CA THR A 394 -23.59 16.05 20.24
C THR A 394 -23.99 14.84 19.40
N THR A 395 -24.90 14.01 19.89
CA THR A 395 -25.48 12.90 19.11
C THR A 395 -26.48 13.48 18.13
N ILE A 396 -26.29 13.25 16.83
CA ILE A 396 -27.15 13.79 15.77
C ILE A 396 -27.96 12.72 15.05
N TRP A 397 -27.54 11.46 15.16
CA TRP A 397 -28.34 10.32 14.72
C TRP A 397 -28.10 9.13 15.65
N LYS A 398 -29.16 8.39 15.95
CA LYS A 398 -29.12 7.12 16.67
C LYS A 398 -30.22 6.22 16.11
N SER A 399 -29.87 5.04 15.58
CA SER A 399 -30.89 4.02 15.29
C SER A 399 -31.35 3.42 16.61
N LEU A 400 -32.68 3.27 16.76
CA LEU A 400 -33.28 2.54 17.88
C LEU A 400 -32.88 1.06 17.84
#